data_AF-A0A494WZW5-F1
#
_entry.id   AF-A0A494WZW5-F1
#
_cell.length_a   1.000
_cell.length_b   1.000
_cell.length_c   1.000
_cell.angle_alpha   90.00
_cell.angle_beta   90.00
_cell.angle_gamma   90.00
#
_symmetry.space_group_name_H-M   'P 1'
#
loop_
_entity.id
_entity.type
_entity.pdbx_description
1 polymer ?
#
loop_
_entity_poly.entity_id
_entity_poly.type
_entity_poly.pdbx_seq_one_letter_code
_entity_poly.pdbx_strand_id
1 'polypeptide(L)'
;MSEAQLQSYYGSIDMALPLVDRLRQLKGQQVTIYVMHVMRHQVGTLELTGMLHAVGIDYVELHVSGSSGSMRVAFIPIVAIGVVLAGEHPASAPGVYPPYGGL
;
A
#
# COMPACT_ATOMS: atom_id res chain seq x y z
N MET A 1 -5.83 -2.87 -31.24
CA MET A 1 -5.78 -3.25 -29.81
C MET A 1 -6.53 -4.55 -29.67
N SER A 2 -5.93 -5.59 -29.11
CA SER A 2 -6.59 -6.90 -29.01
C SER A 2 -7.49 -6.96 -27.78
N GLU A 3 -8.54 -7.79 -27.85
CA GLU A 3 -9.49 -8.01 -26.76
C GLU A 3 -8.81 -8.47 -25.47
N ALA A 4 -7.72 -9.23 -25.58
CA ALA A 4 -6.86 -9.63 -24.47
C ALA A 4 -6.14 -8.45 -23.76
N GLN A 5 -5.81 -7.37 -24.49
CA GLN A 5 -5.24 -6.16 -23.89
C GLN A 5 -6.31 -5.30 -23.20
N LEU A 6 -7.55 -5.33 -23.70
CA LEU A 6 -8.68 -4.71 -23.01
C LEU A 6 -9.01 -5.48 -21.74
N GLN A 7 -9.02 -6.81 -21.78
CA GLN A 7 -9.38 -7.64 -20.64
C GLN A 7 -8.36 -7.62 -19.50
N SER A 8 -7.06 -7.43 -19.78
CA SER A 8 -6.06 -7.18 -18.73
C SER A 8 -6.20 -5.79 -18.10
N TYR A 9 -6.59 -4.79 -18.91
CA TYR A 9 -6.85 -3.43 -18.44
C TYR A 9 -8.17 -3.32 -17.65
N TYR A 10 -9.21 -4.07 -18.02
CA TYR A 10 -10.50 -4.11 -17.31
C TYR A 10 -10.52 -5.10 -16.14
N GLY A 11 -9.83 -6.25 -16.24
CA GLY A 11 -9.74 -7.24 -15.17
C GLY A 11 -8.98 -6.74 -13.94
N SER A 12 -8.11 -5.74 -14.12
CA SER A 12 -7.47 -5.01 -13.01
C SER A 12 -8.40 -3.97 -12.37
N ILE A 13 -9.39 -3.44 -13.11
CA ILE A 13 -10.39 -2.50 -12.60
C ILE A 13 -11.42 -3.20 -11.70
N ASP A 14 -11.85 -4.41 -12.04
CA ASP A 14 -12.83 -5.17 -11.23
C ASP A 14 -12.29 -5.61 -9.87
N MET A 15 -10.99 -5.93 -9.77
CA MET A 15 -10.34 -6.21 -8.47
C MET A 15 -10.10 -4.94 -7.63
N ALA A 16 -10.15 -3.76 -8.25
CA ALA A 16 -9.96 -2.51 -7.52
C ALA A 16 -11.19 -2.11 -6.70
N LEU A 17 -12.41 -2.49 -7.11
CA LEU A 17 -13.65 -2.19 -6.36
C LEU A 17 -13.60 -2.66 -4.89
N PRO A 18 -13.27 -3.93 -4.57
CA PRO A 18 -13.16 -4.38 -3.18
C PRO A 18 -11.99 -3.73 -2.43
N LEU A 19 -10.92 -3.32 -3.12
CA LEU A 19 -9.79 -2.62 -2.51
C LEU A 19 -10.15 -1.18 -2.14
N VAL A 20 -10.83 -0.45 -3.03
CA VAL A 20 -11.25 0.95 -2.82
C VAL A 20 -12.21 1.03 -1.63
N ASP A 21 -13.18 0.13 -1.55
CA ASP A 21 -14.13 0.12 -0.43
C ASP A 21 -13.44 -0.23 0.88
N ARG A 22 -12.48 -1.17 0.87
CA ARG A 22 -11.64 -1.45 2.02
C ARG A 22 -10.82 -0.24 2.46
N LEU A 23 -10.18 0.46 1.52
CA LEU A 23 -9.42 1.68 1.80
C LEU A 23 -10.32 2.76 2.42
N ARG A 24 -11.56 2.93 1.92
CA ARG A 24 -12.53 3.87 2.49
C ARG A 24 -12.89 3.52 3.94
N GLN A 25 -13.03 2.23 4.25
CA GLN A 25 -13.28 1.76 5.63
C GLN A 25 -12.08 2.00 6.56
N LEU A 26 -10.87 2.00 6.03
CA LEU A 26 -9.63 2.23 6.79
C LEU A 26 -9.26 3.71 6.93
N LYS A 27 -10.06 4.64 6.38
CA LYS A 27 -9.79 6.08 6.49
C LYS A 27 -9.71 6.50 7.96
N GLY A 28 -8.68 7.26 8.29
CA GLY A 28 -8.35 7.71 9.65
C GLY A 28 -7.59 6.68 10.48
N GLN A 29 -7.33 5.48 9.95
CA GLN A 29 -6.58 4.44 10.64
C GLN A 29 -5.12 4.43 10.20
N GLN A 30 -4.25 3.90 11.07
CA GLN A 30 -2.89 3.55 10.69
C GLN A 30 -2.93 2.29 9.81
N VAL A 31 -2.25 2.37 8.67
CA VAL A 31 -2.17 1.29 7.68
C VAL A 31 -0.73 1.15 7.20
N THR A 32 -0.40 -0.07 6.78
CA THR A 32 0.80 -0.37 6.02
C THR A 32 0.40 -0.73 4.59
N ILE A 33 0.96 -0.02 3.63
CA ILE A 33 0.69 -0.16 2.20
C ILE A 33 1.96 -0.67 1.51
N TYR A 34 1.81 -1.80 0.82
CA TYR A 34 2.84 -2.37 -0.03
C TYR A 34 2.63 -1.89 -1.46
N VAL A 35 3.48 -0.98 -1.91
CA VAL A 35 3.42 -0.36 -3.23
C VAL A 35 4.32 -1.13 -4.19
N MET A 36 3.71 -1.74 -5.20
CA MET A 36 4.46 -2.36 -6.28
C MET A 36 5.07 -1.28 -7.16
N HIS A 37 6.36 -1.41 -7.46
CA HIS A 37 7.03 -0.53 -8.40
C HIS A 37 7.84 -1.34 -9.40
N VAL A 38 7.86 -0.85 -10.64
CA VAL A 38 8.68 -1.40 -11.73
C VAL A 38 9.69 -0.34 -12.13
N MET A 39 10.95 -0.57 -11.78
CA MET A 39 12.07 0.29 -12.17
C MET A 39 12.90 -0.42 -13.21
N ARG A 40 12.72 -0.06 -14.49
CA ARG A 40 13.41 -0.52 -15.74
C ARG A 40 13.72 -2.02 -15.89
N HIS A 41 14.33 -2.67 -14.92
CA HIS A 41 14.69 -4.10 -14.90
C HIS A 41 14.37 -4.79 -13.56
N GLN A 42 13.74 -4.12 -12.60
CA GLN A 42 13.47 -4.66 -11.27
C GLN A 42 12.02 -4.41 -10.86
N VAL A 43 11.32 -5.49 -10.54
CA VAL A 43 10.03 -5.46 -9.85
C VAL A 43 10.34 -5.49 -8.35
N GLY A 44 9.83 -4.50 -7.63
CA GLY A 44 10.04 -4.39 -6.19
C GLY A 44 8.78 -3.96 -5.47
N THR A 45 8.83 -4.08 -4.15
CA THR A 45 7.76 -3.64 -3.27
C THR A 45 8.32 -2.62 -2.29
N LEU A 46 7.69 -1.45 -2.23
CA LEU A 46 7.99 -0.41 -1.24
C LEU A 46 6.95 -0.50 -0.12
N GLU A 47 7.40 -0.58 1.12
CA GLU A 47 6.53 -0.58 2.29
C GLU A 47 6.38 0.85 2.83
N LEU A 48 5.14 1.31 2.98
CA LEU A 48 4.81 2.62 3.55
C LEU A 48 3.81 2.46 4.69
N THR A 49 4.18 2.90 5.89
CA THR A 49 3.31 2.88 7.06
C THR A 49 2.93 4.30 7.46
N GLY A 50 1.65 4.56 7.65
CA GLY A 50 1.14 5.90 7.97
C GLY A 50 -0.35 5.92 8.25
N MET A 51 -0.89 7.11 8.55
CA MET A 51 -2.33 7.32 8.70
C MET A 51 -2.97 7.50 7.33
N LEU A 52 -3.98 6.71 7.01
CA LEU A 52 -4.74 6.85 5.77
C LEU A 52 -5.65 8.06 5.87
N HIS A 53 -5.25 9.18 5.29
CA HIS A 53 -5.95 10.46 5.43
C HIS A 53 -7.15 10.56 4.48
N ALA A 54 -6.94 10.22 3.21
CA ALA A 54 -7.95 10.34 2.17
C ALA A 54 -7.84 9.22 1.14
N VAL A 55 -8.99 8.90 0.53
CA VAL A 55 -9.12 7.98 -0.60
C VAL A 55 -9.79 8.75 -1.73
N GLY A 56 -9.01 9.07 -2.76
CA GLY A 56 -9.49 9.71 -3.98
C GLY A 56 -10.14 8.70 -4.93
N ILE A 57 -10.33 9.13 -6.18
CA ILE A 57 -10.89 8.26 -7.23
C ILE A 57 -9.87 7.18 -7.65
N ASP A 58 -8.60 7.56 -7.74
CA ASP A 58 -7.51 6.74 -8.30
C ASP A 58 -6.23 6.73 -7.43
N TYR A 59 -6.24 7.43 -6.29
CA TYR A 59 -5.10 7.49 -5.37
C TYR A 59 -5.55 7.45 -3.89
N VAL A 60 -4.59 7.19 -3.01
CA VAL A 60 -4.73 7.40 -1.57
C VAL A 60 -3.71 8.40 -1.06
N GLU A 61 -4.08 9.14 -0.02
CA GLU A 61 -3.21 10.04 0.71
C GLU A 61 -2.82 9.40 2.04
N LEU A 62 -1.52 9.16 2.21
CA LEU A 62 -0.95 8.55 3.41
C LEU A 62 -0.08 9.57 4.14
N HIS A 63 -0.37 9.81 5.41
CA HIS A 63 0.44 10.65 6.29
C HIS A 63 1.49 9.79 6.98
N VAL A 64 2.74 9.95 6.56
CA VAL A 64 3.89 9.17 7.04
C VAL A 64 4.69 10.02 8.03
N SER A 65 4.88 9.49 9.23
CA SER A 65 5.72 10.14 10.25
C SER A 65 7.20 10.01 9.88
N GLY A 66 7.90 11.12 9.72
CA GLY A 66 9.35 11.15 9.53
C GLY A 66 10.11 11.01 10.85
N SER A 67 11.37 10.59 10.76
CA SER A 67 12.26 10.36 11.91
C SER A 67 12.56 11.60 12.76
N SER A 68 12.35 12.81 12.23
CA SER A 68 12.55 14.09 12.91
C SER A 68 11.25 14.74 13.40
N GLY A 69 10.14 14.00 13.43
CA GLY A 69 8.81 14.55 13.77
C GLY A 69 8.14 15.33 12.63
N SER A 70 8.78 15.43 11.46
CA SER A 70 8.16 16.00 10.26
C SER A 70 7.13 15.03 9.68
N MET A 71 5.89 15.46 9.48
CA MET A 71 4.91 14.68 8.74
C MET A 71 5.14 14.83 7.23
N ARG A 72 5.19 13.72 6.51
CA ARG A 72 5.26 13.69 5.05
C ARG A 72 3.96 13.13 4.49
N VAL A 73 3.55 13.61 3.33
CA VAL A 73 2.37 13.12 2.64
C VAL A 73 2.82 12.31 1.43
N ALA A 74 2.34 11.07 1.32
CA ALA A 74 2.54 10.21 0.17
C ALA A 74 1.23 10.05 -0.60
N PHE A 75 1.29 10.32 -1.91
CA PHE A 75 0.20 10.04 -2.84
C PHE A 75 0.50 8.72 -3.55
N ILE A 76 -0.33 7.70 -3.32
CA ILE A 76 -0.11 6.35 -3.83
C ILE A 76 -1.23 6.03 -4.82
N PRO A 77 -0.93 5.80 -6.11
CA PRO A 77 -1.92 5.33 -7.07
C PRO A 77 -2.51 4.00 -6.62
N ILE A 78 -3.83 3.85 -6.65
CA ILE A 78 -4.52 2.62 -6.21
C ILE A 78 -4.05 1.42 -7.03
N VAL A 79 -3.79 1.61 -8.31
CA VAL A 79 -3.25 0.59 -9.22
C VAL A 79 -1.85 0.08 -8.84
N ALA A 80 -1.11 0.84 -8.03
CA ALA A 80 0.21 0.44 -7.54
C ALA A 80 0.14 -0.27 -6.18
N ILE A 81 -1.03 -0.35 -5.55
CA ILE A 81 -1.19 -1.00 -4.25
C ILE A 81 -1.29 -2.51 -4.47
N GLY A 82 -0.28 -3.25 -4.01
CA GLY A 82 -0.33 -4.70 -3.98
C GLY A 82 -1.13 -5.23 -2.80
N VAL A 83 -0.89 -4.65 -1.60
CA VAL A 83 -1.52 -5.10 -0.34
C VAL A 83 -1.71 -3.90 0.60
N VAL A 84 -2.81 -3.91 1.36
CA VAL A 84 -3.07 -2.99 2.48
C VAL A 84 -3.32 -3.81 3.73
N LEU A 85 -2.55 -3.53 4.78
CA LEU A 85 -2.74 -4.10 6.11
C LEU A 85 -3.23 -3.01 7.06
N ALA A 86 -4.32 -3.31 7.76
CA ALA A 86 -4.74 -2.52 8.91
C ALA A 86 -3.89 -2.96 10.09
N GLY A 87 -3.33 -2.01 10.83
CA GLY A 87 -2.49 -2.35 11.97
C GLY A 87 -2.29 -1.16 12.89
N GLU A 88 -2.59 -1.37 14.17
CA GLU A 88 -2.02 -0.55 15.24
C GLU A 88 -0.50 -0.70 15.20
N HIS A 89 0.18 0.43 15.19
CA HIS A 89 1.56 0.64 15.62
C HIS A 89 2.33 -0.66 15.94
N PRO A 90 3.32 -1.08 15.14
CA PRO A 90 4.47 -1.72 15.75
C PRO A 90 5.10 -0.61 16.60
N ALA A 91 4.68 -0.53 17.87
CA ALA A 91 5.46 0.13 18.89
C ALA A 91 6.87 -0.35 18.68
N SER A 92 7.77 0.59 18.40
CA SER A 92 9.21 0.39 18.24
C SER A 92 9.67 -0.76 19.13
N ALA A 93 9.72 -1.97 18.60
CA ALA A 93 10.27 -3.12 19.28
C ALA A 93 11.68 -3.25 18.72
N PRO A 94 12.72 -2.87 19.48
CA PRO A 94 14.08 -3.11 19.05
C PRO A 94 14.29 -4.62 19.08
N GLY A 95 14.27 -5.23 17.90
CA GLY A 95 14.78 -6.57 17.61
C GLY A 95 13.98 -7.73 18.20
N VAL A 96 13.32 -8.50 17.33
CA VAL A 96 13.43 -9.96 17.28
C VAL A 96 13.10 -10.38 15.84
N TYR A 97 14.11 -10.72 15.05
CA TYR A 97 13.91 -11.60 13.90
C TYR A 97 13.55 -12.98 14.46
N PRO A 98 12.49 -13.66 14.00
CA PRO A 98 12.30 -15.06 14.34
C PRO A 98 13.47 -15.85 13.73
N PRO A 99 14.17 -16.70 14.50
CA PRO A 99 15.20 -17.56 13.93
C PRO A 99 14.54 -18.48 12.91
N TYR A 100 15.05 -18.45 11.69
CA TYR A 100 14.73 -19.41 10.65
C TYR A 100 14.89 -20.83 11.19
N GLY A 101 13.83 -21.62 11.03
CA GLY A 101 13.84 -23.07 10.78
C GLY A 101 14.78 -23.93 11.63
N GLY A 102 14.19 -24.70 12.54
CA GLY A 102 14.83 -25.93 13.02
C GLY A 102 14.91 -26.96 11.89
N LEU A 103 16.13 -27.47 11.67
CA LEU A 103 16.44 -28.83 11.26
C LEU A 103 17.65 -29.28 12.09
#